data_AF-A0A432V0N8-F1
#
_entry.id   AF-A0A432V0N8-F1
#
_cell.length_a   1.000
_cell.length_b   1.000
_cell.length_c   1.000
_cell.angle_alpha   90.00
_cell.angle_beta   90.00
_cell.angle_gamma   90.00
#
_symmetry.space_group_name_H-M   'P 1'
#
loop_
_entity.id
_entity.type
_entity.pdbx_description
1 polymer ?
#
loop_
_entity_poly.entity_id
_entity_poly.type
_entity_poly.pdbx_seq_one_letter_code
_entity_poly.pdbx_strand_id
1 'polypeptide(L)'
;MADTILVLNAGSSSLKFGVFELCTQLPVLMRGSLASLNGKPQMSVFGPEGSQAQHADLADGPISTEEALEFVFAEVEGKGLLQSVSAVGHRIVHGGRDFTAATILDPPTLEALRALAPVAPLHQPHNLDIVELAVRFLPKAVQIGCFDTAFHAARPRLATLYALPRALTDSGIMSFGFHGISYGHIASRLRERYGSAAGGRAIVAHLGSGASLCAMHEGKSVATTMGFSPLDGLVMGTRSGSIDPGVILYLLQNRKMRAHEISRLLYDRSGLLGVSGISDDMQTLVESDDPQSKEAIDLFVYRAGREIGSLAAALGGLDTLVFTAGIGENSPLIRDKICEAAAWLGVTLDAERNRQGNERISAHGSVVDVLVIPTEEERAVAEQVSSAMSQGVPVRDK
;
A
#
# COMPACT_ATOMS: atom_id res chain seq x y z
N MET A 1 -24.43 -22.95 0.65
CA MET A 1 -23.48 -22.08 1.38
C MET A 1 -23.58 -20.70 0.74
N ALA A 2 -23.45 -19.62 1.52
CA ALA A 2 -23.38 -18.29 0.96
C ALA A 2 -22.12 -18.16 0.09
N ASP A 3 -22.22 -17.44 -1.01
CA ASP A 3 -21.08 -17.14 -1.87
C ASP A 3 -20.04 -16.33 -1.09
N THR A 4 -18.76 -16.57 -1.34
CA THR A 4 -17.66 -15.88 -0.67
C THR A 4 -16.70 -15.22 -1.66
N ILE A 5 -15.96 -14.25 -1.15
CA ILE A 5 -14.84 -13.59 -1.83
C ILE A 5 -13.55 -14.03 -1.15
N LEU A 6 -12.62 -14.59 -1.93
CA LEU A 6 -11.23 -14.77 -1.49
C LEU A 6 -10.41 -13.56 -1.94
N VAL A 7 -9.68 -12.93 -1.04
CA VAL A 7 -8.75 -11.85 -1.36
C VAL A 7 -7.33 -12.37 -1.23
N LEU A 8 -6.48 -12.08 -2.22
CA LEU A 8 -5.06 -12.39 -2.25
C LEU A 8 -4.26 -11.08 -2.40
N ASN A 9 -3.38 -10.84 -1.44
CA ASN A 9 -2.50 -9.67 -1.38
C ASN A 9 -1.05 -10.11 -1.21
N ALA A 10 -0.31 -10.09 -2.31
CA ALA A 10 1.08 -10.49 -2.32
C ALA A 10 2.03 -9.30 -2.22
N GLY A 11 2.94 -9.39 -1.26
CA GLY A 11 4.14 -8.57 -1.16
C GLY A 11 5.36 -9.32 -1.69
N SER A 12 6.53 -8.67 -1.66
CA SER A 12 7.80 -9.26 -2.14
C SER A 12 8.29 -10.47 -1.32
N SER A 13 7.79 -10.64 -0.09
CA SER A 13 8.21 -11.71 0.84
C SER A 13 7.07 -12.21 1.73
N SER A 14 5.83 -11.90 1.38
CA SER A 14 4.64 -12.27 2.14
C SER A 14 3.41 -12.41 1.24
N LEU A 15 2.45 -13.23 1.68
CA LEU A 15 1.14 -13.39 1.05
C LEU A 15 0.08 -13.28 2.14
N LYS A 16 -0.70 -12.20 2.11
CA LYS A 16 -1.89 -12.04 2.95
C LYS A 16 -3.12 -12.51 2.19
N PHE A 17 -4.08 -13.03 2.93
CA PHE A 17 -5.36 -13.45 2.37
C PHE A 17 -6.50 -13.22 3.36
N GLY A 18 -7.71 -13.11 2.81
CA GLY A 18 -8.94 -13.01 3.59
C GLY A 18 -10.11 -13.62 2.85
N VAL A 19 -10.99 -14.30 3.57
CA VAL A 19 -12.25 -14.81 3.03
C VAL A 19 -13.39 -14.04 3.67
N PHE A 20 -14.25 -13.49 2.82
CA PHE A 20 -15.39 -12.67 3.20
C PHE A 20 -16.67 -13.28 2.67
N GLU A 21 -17.74 -13.25 3.44
CA GLU A 21 -19.06 -13.59 2.91
C GLU A 21 -19.53 -12.50 1.94
N LEU A 22 -20.02 -12.88 0.76
CA LEU A 22 -20.52 -11.95 -0.25
C LEU A 22 -21.92 -11.45 0.14
N CYS A 23 -21.97 -10.51 1.07
CA CYS A 23 -23.17 -9.77 1.45
C CYS A 23 -22.83 -8.30 1.74
N THR A 24 -23.85 -7.46 2.00
CA THR A 24 -23.67 -6.00 2.13
C THR A 24 -22.60 -5.58 3.15
N GLN A 25 -22.44 -6.32 4.25
CA GLN A 25 -21.49 -5.99 5.33
C GLN A 25 -20.12 -6.65 5.18
N LEU A 26 -19.97 -7.59 4.24
CA LEU A 26 -18.75 -8.37 4.01
C LEU A 26 -18.10 -8.86 5.32
N PRO A 27 -18.81 -9.68 6.13
CA PRO A 27 -18.24 -10.22 7.36
C PRO A 27 -17.05 -11.10 7.02
N VAL A 28 -16.01 -11.01 7.86
CA VAL A 28 -14.78 -11.77 7.73
C VAL A 28 -15.03 -13.19 8.24
N LEU A 29 -14.80 -14.18 7.38
CA LEU A 29 -14.88 -15.60 7.74
C LEU A 29 -13.52 -16.14 8.22
N MET A 30 -12.45 -15.71 7.57
CA MET A 30 -11.08 -15.95 8.01
C MET A 30 -10.12 -14.93 7.40
N ARG A 31 -8.99 -14.72 8.05
CA ARG A 31 -7.85 -14.00 7.50
C ARG A 31 -6.57 -14.75 7.79
N GLY A 32 -5.55 -14.51 7.00
CA GLY A 32 -4.24 -14.99 7.34
C GLY A 32 -3.14 -14.31 6.57
N SER A 33 -1.93 -14.65 6.96
CA SER A 33 -0.71 -14.17 6.34
C SER A 33 0.34 -15.27 6.37
N LEU A 34 0.99 -15.45 5.24
CA LEU A 34 2.28 -16.12 5.16
C LEU A 34 3.35 -15.04 5.12
N ALA A 35 4.26 -15.06 6.08
CA ALA A 35 5.39 -14.15 6.15
C ALA A 35 6.70 -14.92 5.93
N SER A 36 7.78 -14.18 5.68
CA SER A 36 9.14 -14.74 5.59
C SER A 36 9.31 -15.81 4.50
N LEU A 37 8.65 -15.64 3.34
CA LEU A 37 8.69 -16.61 2.23
C LEU A 37 10.10 -16.92 1.72
N ASN A 38 11.02 -15.95 1.82
CA ASN A 38 12.42 -16.07 1.40
C ASN A 38 13.35 -16.63 2.50
N GLY A 39 12.81 -16.98 3.66
CA GLY A 39 13.55 -17.44 4.83
C GLY A 39 12.90 -18.68 5.43
N LYS A 40 12.39 -18.57 6.65
CA LYS A 40 11.58 -19.61 7.29
C LYS A 40 10.11 -19.17 7.25
N PRO A 41 9.31 -19.67 6.29
CA PRO A 41 7.95 -19.20 6.11
C PRO A 41 7.07 -19.60 7.28
N GLN A 42 6.30 -18.62 7.77
CA GLN A 42 5.37 -18.80 8.87
C GLN A 42 3.98 -18.38 8.44
N MET A 43 2.99 -19.22 8.72
CA MET A 43 1.59 -18.92 8.50
C MET A 43 0.92 -18.53 9.81
N SER A 44 0.12 -17.48 9.75
CA SER A 44 -0.78 -17.08 10.84
C SER A 44 -2.19 -16.98 10.29
N VAL A 45 -3.14 -17.70 10.89
CA VAL A 45 -4.55 -17.71 10.47
C VAL A 45 -5.44 -17.29 11.64
N PHE A 46 -6.34 -16.37 11.38
CA PHE A 46 -7.29 -15.81 12.33
C PHE A 46 -8.71 -16.15 11.88
N GLY A 47 -9.55 -16.55 12.83
CA GLY A 47 -10.98 -16.77 12.60
C GLY A 47 -11.75 -15.45 12.45
N PRO A 48 -13.09 -15.52 12.41
CA PRO A 48 -13.95 -14.34 12.48
C PRO A 48 -13.58 -13.48 13.69
N GLU A 49 -13.64 -12.15 13.53
CA GLU A 49 -13.35 -11.16 14.58
C GLU A 49 -11.95 -11.26 15.22
N GLY A 50 -10.96 -11.85 14.52
CA GLY A 50 -9.60 -11.98 15.06
C GLY A 50 -9.46 -13.06 16.14
N SER A 51 -10.43 -13.97 16.22
CA SER A 51 -10.38 -15.12 17.14
C SER A 51 -9.18 -16.04 16.86
N GLN A 52 -8.70 -16.67 17.94
CA GLN A 52 -7.51 -17.51 18.12
C GLN A 52 -6.63 -17.73 16.86
N ALA A 53 -5.45 -17.10 16.88
CA ALA A 53 -4.44 -17.29 15.85
C ALA A 53 -3.91 -18.72 15.85
N GLN A 54 -3.99 -19.40 14.71
CA GLN A 54 -3.24 -20.63 14.44
C GLN A 54 -1.93 -20.24 13.77
N HIS A 55 -0.81 -20.60 14.41
CA HIS A 55 0.53 -20.37 13.89
C HIS A 55 1.15 -21.68 13.47
N ALA A 56 1.75 -21.70 12.29
CA ALA A 56 2.45 -22.87 11.77
C ALA A 56 3.74 -22.43 11.07
N ASP A 57 4.85 -23.08 11.42
CA ASP A 57 6.05 -23.07 10.59
C ASP A 57 5.79 -23.98 9.39
N LEU A 58 5.87 -23.43 8.18
CA LEU A 58 5.54 -24.16 6.96
C LEU A 58 6.72 -24.95 6.40
N ALA A 59 7.94 -24.40 6.55
CA ALA A 59 9.17 -25.00 6.08
C ALA A 59 10.39 -24.44 6.81
N ASP A 60 11.50 -25.18 6.76
CA ASP A 60 12.80 -24.76 7.31
C ASP A 60 13.62 -23.87 6.36
N GLY A 61 13.12 -23.65 5.14
CA GLY A 61 13.77 -22.88 4.08
C GLY A 61 12.76 -22.15 3.18
N PRO A 62 13.25 -21.40 2.18
CA PRO A 62 12.39 -20.56 1.34
C PRO A 62 11.41 -21.41 0.53
N ILE A 63 10.22 -20.86 0.31
CA ILE A 63 9.18 -21.46 -0.53
C ILE A 63 8.84 -20.56 -1.72
N SER A 64 8.44 -21.19 -2.81
CA SER A 64 7.92 -20.52 -4.00
C SER A 64 6.54 -19.90 -3.76
N THR A 65 6.13 -19.01 -4.66
CA THR A 65 4.79 -18.41 -4.63
C THR A 65 3.69 -19.45 -4.86
N GLU A 66 3.95 -20.47 -5.67
CA GLU A 66 3.01 -21.57 -5.91
C GLU A 66 2.78 -22.37 -4.63
N GLU A 67 3.85 -22.78 -3.93
CA GLU A 67 3.75 -23.45 -2.62
C GLU A 67 3.02 -22.59 -1.58
N ALA A 68 3.32 -21.28 -1.53
CA ALA A 68 2.64 -20.35 -0.62
C ALA A 68 1.12 -20.30 -0.90
N LEU A 69 0.71 -20.28 -2.16
CA LEU A 69 -0.70 -20.34 -2.54
C LEU A 69 -1.35 -21.68 -2.24
N GLU A 70 -0.64 -22.79 -2.46
CA GLU A 70 -1.11 -24.13 -2.10
C GLU A 70 -1.43 -24.23 -0.60
N PHE A 71 -0.58 -23.67 0.27
CA PHE A 71 -0.88 -23.58 1.70
C PHE A 71 -2.13 -22.74 2.00
N VAL A 72 -2.31 -21.60 1.33
CA VAL A 72 -3.52 -20.78 1.48
C VAL A 72 -4.76 -21.56 1.05
N PHE A 73 -4.74 -22.21 -0.11
CA PHE A 73 -5.87 -22.99 -0.61
C PHE A 73 -6.19 -24.19 0.29
N ALA A 74 -5.17 -24.89 0.79
CA ALA A 74 -5.34 -25.99 1.73
C ALA A 74 -6.00 -25.53 3.04
N GLU A 75 -5.62 -24.37 3.58
CA GLU A 75 -6.28 -23.82 4.77
C GLU A 75 -7.73 -23.39 4.50
N VAL A 76 -7.99 -22.73 3.37
CA VAL A 76 -9.35 -22.34 2.97
C VAL A 76 -10.23 -23.58 2.74
N GLU A 77 -9.67 -24.65 2.19
CA GLU A 77 -10.34 -25.95 2.04
C GLU A 77 -10.57 -26.65 3.38
N GLY A 78 -9.58 -26.64 4.28
CA GLY A 78 -9.66 -27.21 5.62
C GLY A 78 -10.76 -26.56 6.48
N LYS A 79 -11.12 -25.31 6.21
CA LYS A 79 -12.28 -24.62 6.81
C LYS A 79 -13.59 -24.85 6.06
N GLY A 80 -13.59 -25.62 4.97
CA GLY A 80 -14.77 -25.90 4.15
C GLY A 80 -15.25 -24.72 3.29
N LEU A 81 -14.42 -23.70 3.10
CA LEU A 81 -14.79 -22.45 2.41
C LEU A 81 -14.43 -22.46 0.92
N LEU A 82 -13.52 -23.32 0.47
CA LEU A 82 -13.00 -23.27 -0.90
C LEU A 82 -14.10 -23.38 -1.98
N GLN A 83 -15.09 -24.25 -1.77
CA GLN A 83 -16.18 -24.48 -2.71
C GLN A 83 -17.20 -23.34 -2.77
N SER A 84 -17.23 -22.44 -1.77
CA SER A 84 -18.13 -21.28 -1.79
C SER A 84 -17.48 -20.04 -2.40
N VAL A 85 -16.19 -20.09 -2.77
CA VAL A 85 -15.50 -18.96 -3.37
C VAL A 85 -16.05 -18.71 -4.78
N SER A 86 -16.83 -17.63 -4.89
CA SER A 86 -17.47 -17.18 -6.13
C SER A 86 -16.63 -16.14 -6.89
N ALA A 87 -15.78 -15.42 -6.17
CA ALA A 87 -14.88 -14.41 -6.72
C ALA A 87 -13.54 -14.39 -5.97
N VAL A 88 -12.47 -14.06 -6.70
CA VAL A 88 -11.13 -13.84 -6.15
C VAL A 88 -10.69 -12.42 -6.46
N GLY A 89 -10.41 -11.64 -5.41
CA GLY A 89 -9.83 -10.30 -5.49
C GLY A 89 -8.31 -10.35 -5.43
N HIS A 90 -7.65 -9.78 -6.43
CA HIS A 90 -6.19 -9.69 -6.51
C HIS A 90 -5.74 -8.26 -6.31
N ARG A 91 -4.89 -7.99 -5.33
CA ARG A 91 -4.17 -6.72 -5.28
C ARG A 91 -3.08 -6.70 -6.35
N ILE A 92 -3.18 -5.76 -7.28
CA ILE A 92 -2.22 -5.54 -8.37
C ILE A 92 -1.58 -4.16 -8.18
N VAL A 93 -0.25 -4.10 -8.18
CA VAL A 93 0.47 -2.86 -7.88
C VAL A 93 0.25 -1.78 -8.95
N HIS A 94 0.22 -2.16 -10.24
CA HIS A 94 0.20 -1.18 -11.33
C HIS A 94 -0.93 -1.44 -12.34
N GLY A 95 -1.90 -0.53 -12.40
CA GLY A 95 -2.99 -0.53 -13.38
C GLY A 95 -2.72 0.34 -14.61
N GLY A 96 -1.60 1.05 -14.66
CA GLY A 96 -1.29 1.92 -15.80
C GLY A 96 -2.30 3.05 -15.94
N ARG A 97 -2.55 3.47 -17.18
CA ARG A 97 -3.52 4.54 -17.48
C ARG A 97 -4.95 4.01 -17.61
N ASP A 98 -5.09 2.73 -17.94
CA ASP A 98 -6.34 2.17 -18.43
C ASP A 98 -7.14 1.48 -17.32
N PHE A 99 -6.47 0.95 -16.30
CA PHE A 99 -7.12 0.26 -15.18
C PHE A 99 -7.28 1.20 -13.98
N THR A 100 -8.34 2.01 -14.02
CA THR A 100 -8.65 3.04 -13.01
C THR A 100 -9.69 2.61 -11.98
N ALA A 101 -10.15 1.36 -12.03
CA ALA A 101 -11.10 0.75 -11.10
C ALA A 101 -10.90 -0.77 -11.08
N ALA A 102 -11.52 -1.46 -10.13
CA ALA A 102 -11.51 -2.91 -10.08
C ALA A 102 -12.05 -3.52 -11.39
N THR A 103 -11.34 -4.49 -11.96
CA THR A 103 -11.59 -5.00 -13.32
C THR A 103 -11.52 -6.53 -13.34
N ILE A 104 -12.42 -7.18 -14.08
CA ILE A 104 -12.37 -8.63 -14.30
C ILE A 104 -11.10 -8.99 -15.09
N LEU A 105 -10.38 -10.00 -14.63
CA LEU A 105 -9.12 -10.46 -15.22
C LEU A 105 -9.39 -11.55 -16.26
N ASP A 106 -9.96 -11.14 -17.39
CA ASP A 106 -10.08 -11.98 -18.58
C ASP A 106 -8.75 -12.04 -19.38
N PRO A 107 -8.61 -12.94 -20.38
CA PRO A 107 -7.35 -13.07 -21.13
C PRO A 107 -6.86 -11.75 -21.78
N PRO A 108 -7.71 -10.93 -22.42
CA PRO A 108 -7.30 -9.61 -22.93
C PRO A 108 -6.81 -8.65 -21.84
N THR A 109 -7.47 -8.62 -20.68
CA THR A 109 -7.07 -7.79 -19.53
C THR A 109 -5.70 -8.24 -19.01
N LEU A 110 -5.47 -9.54 -18.88
CA LEU A 110 -4.19 -10.08 -18.47
C LEU A 110 -3.06 -9.75 -19.46
N GLU A 111 -3.33 -9.82 -20.77
CA GLU A 111 -2.35 -9.42 -21.79
C GLU A 111 -1.98 -7.93 -21.67
N ALA A 112 -2.97 -7.05 -21.52
CA ALA A 112 -2.74 -5.62 -21.31
C ALA A 112 -1.96 -5.35 -20.01
N LEU A 113 -2.24 -6.09 -18.93
CA LEU A 113 -1.49 -5.97 -17.68
C LEU A 113 -0.06 -6.51 -17.79
N ARG A 114 0.19 -7.57 -18.57
CA ARG A 114 1.56 -8.06 -18.85
C ARG A 114 2.39 -7.02 -19.58
N ALA A 115 1.78 -6.23 -20.47
CA ALA A 115 2.46 -5.14 -21.17
C ALA A 115 2.95 -4.02 -20.23
N LEU A 116 2.48 -3.96 -18.97
CA LEU A 116 2.96 -3.02 -17.95
C LEU A 116 4.19 -3.54 -17.18
N ALA A 117 4.69 -4.75 -17.45
CA ALA A 117 5.88 -5.27 -16.79
C ALA A 117 7.11 -4.34 -16.86
N PRO A 118 7.39 -3.63 -17.97
CA PRO A 118 8.52 -2.69 -18.03
C PRO A 118 8.42 -1.51 -17.05
N VAL A 119 7.21 -1.10 -16.65
CA VAL A 119 7.01 0.03 -15.72
C VAL A 119 6.96 -0.40 -14.25
N ALA A 120 6.64 -1.68 -13.98
CA ALA A 120 6.63 -2.26 -12.64
C ALA A 120 7.29 -3.66 -12.61
N PRO A 121 8.59 -3.79 -12.99
CA PRO A 121 9.22 -5.08 -13.25
C PRO A 121 9.34 -6.00 -12.03
N LEU A 122 9.40 -5.41 -10.82
CA LEU A 122 9.52 -6.16 -9.58
C LEU A 122 8.18 -6.64 -9.01
N HIS A 123 7.06 -6.12 -9.51
CA HIS A 123 5.74 -6.38 -8.91
C HIS A 123 4.76 -6.99 -9.91
N GLN A 124 4.73 -6.48 -11.14
CA GLN A 124 3.74 -6.87 -12.14
C GLN A 124 3.78 -8.36 -12.47
N PRO A 125 4.93 -8.98 -12.79
CA PRO A 125 4.96 -10.41 -13.12
C PRO A 125 4.45 -11.27 -11.97
N HIS A 126 4.95 -11.01 -10.76
CA HIS A 126 4.56 -11.75 -9.56
C HIS A 126 3.06 -11.63 -9.24
N ASN A 127 2.46 -10.44 -9.42
CA ASN A 127 1.01 -10.29 -9.24
C ASN A 127 0.21 -11.11 -10.25
N LEU A 128 0.68 -11.22 -11.50
CA LEU A 128 -0.01 -11.97 -12.55
C LEU A 128 0.18 -13.49 -12.42
N ASP A 129 1.34 -13.95 -11.96
CA ASP A 129 1.58 -15.37 -11.65
C ASP A 129 0.56 -15.89 -10.62
N ILE A 130 0.24 -15.08 -9.61
CA ILE A 130 -0.76 -15.41 -8.59
C ILE A 130 -2.16 -15.51 -9.17
N VAL A 131 -2.50 -14.65 -10.13
CA VAL A 131 -3.79 -14.73 -10.84
C VAL A 131 -3.88 -16.03 -11.62
N GLU A 132 -2.83 -16.37 -12.38
CA GLU A 132 -2.78 -17.61 -13.17
C GLU A 132 -2.89 -18.86 -12.29
N LEU A 133 -2.24 -18.86 -11.14
CA LEU A 133 -2.36 -19.93 -10.15
C LEU A 133 -3.77 -19.99 -9.56
N ALA A 134 -4.35 -18.86 -9.16
CA ALA A 134 -5.71 -18.83 -8.62
C ALA A 134 -6.76 -19.33 -9.62
N VAL A 135 -6.59 -19.04 -10.92
CA VAL A 135 -7.43 -19.60 -12.00
C VAL A 135 -7.35 -21.12 -12.05
N ARG A 136 -6.17 -21.71 -11.84
CA ARG A 136 -5.98 -23.17 -11.82
C ARG A 136 -6.72 -23.81 -10.64
N PHE A 137 -6.65 -23.22 -9.45
CA PHE A 137 -7.30 -23.75 -8.24
C PHE A 137 -8.81 -23.49 -8.18
N LEU A 138 -9.26 -22.35 -8.71
CA LEU A 138 -10.66 -21.90 -8.66
C LEU A 138 -11.19 -21.52 -10.06
N PRO A 139 -11.31 -22.48 -11.00
CA PRO A 139 -11.64 -22.20 -12.40
C PRO A 139 -13.06 -21.64 -12.62
N LYS A 140 -13.93 -21.74 -11.61
CA LYS A 140 -15.31 -21.20 -11.66
C LYS A 140 -15.43 -19.81 -11.01
N ALA A 141 -14.43 -19.38 -10.24
CA ALA A 141 -14.49 -18.10 -9.55
C ALA A 141 -14.11 -16.96 -10.48
N VAL A 142 -14.84 -15.84 -10.39
CA VAL A 142 -14.53 -14.63 -11.14
C VAL A 142 -13.26 -13.99 -10.57
N GLN A 143 -12.24 -13.81 -11.40
CA GLN A 143 -10.98 -13.17 -11.00
C GLN A 143 -11.09 -11.65 -11.21
N ILE A 144 -10.83 -10.85 -10.18
CA ILE A 144 -10.96 -9.39 -10.23
C ILE A 144 -9.68 -8.75 -9.72
N GLY A 145 -9.05 -7.90 -10.53
CA GLY A 145 -7.88 -7.12 -10.17
C GLY A 145 -8.29 -5.79 -9.55
N CYS A 146 -7.71 -5.47 -8.39
CA CYS A 146 -7.84 -4.20 -7.70
C CYS A 146 -6.47 -3.51 -7.70
N PHE A 147 -6.40 -2.27 -8.19
CA PHE A 147 -5.12 -1.64 -8.52
C PHE A 147 -4.71 -0.57 -7.52
N ASP A 148 -3.48 -0.61 -7.02
CA ASP A 148 -2.94 0.43 -6.13
C ASP A 148 -2.88 1.82 -6.78
N THR A 149 -2.84 1.88 -8.11
CA THR A 149 -2.84 3.14 -8.86
C THR A 149 -4.25 3.73 -9.07
N ALA A 150 -5.30 2.92 -8.94
CA ALA A 150 -6.66 3.30 -9.35
C ALA A 150 -7.21 4.51 -8.55
N PHE A 151 -7.00 4.54 -7.23
CA PHE A 151 -7.46 5.63 -6.37
C PHE A 151 -6.91 7.01 -6.78
N HIS A 152 -5.75 7.02 -7.45
CA HIS A 152 -5.04 8.22 -7.87
C HIS A 152 -5.36 8.65 -9.31
N ALA A 153 -6.17 7.89 -10.05
CA ALA A 153 -6.46 8.13 -11.46
C ALA A 153 -7.20 9.46 -11.71
N ALA A 154 -8.01 9.90 -10.76
CA ALA A 154 -8.81 11.13 -10.87
C ALA A 154 -8.04 12.42 -10.50
N ARG A 155 -6.75 12.33 -10.18
CA ARG A 155 -5.94 13.51 -9.82
C ARG A 155 -5.89 14.52 -10.97
N PRO A 156 -5.80 15.84 -10.67
CA PRO A 156 -5.62 16.86 -11.70
C PRO A 156 -4.42 16.57 -12.59
N ARG A 157 -4.55 16.82 -13.90
CA ARG A 157 -3.50 16.54 -14.89
C ARG A 157 -2.14 17.10 -14.47
N LEU A 158 -2.09 18.33 -13.96
CA LEU A 158 -0.86 18.97 -13.51
C LEU A 158 -0.13 18.18 -12.41
N ALA A 159 -0.86 17.52 -11.51
CA ALA A 159 -0.28 16.68 -10.46
C ALA A 159 0.29 15.35 -10.98
N THR A 160 0.03 15.00 -12.25
CA THR A 160 0.53 13.78 -12.88
C THR A 160 1.73 14.01 -13.79
N LEU A 161 2.01 15.25 -14.17
CA LEU A 161 3.04 15.57 -15.16
C LEU A 161 4.43 15.62 -14.53
N TYR A 162 5.40 15.03 -15.23
CA TYR A 162 6.79 15.43 -15.09
C TYR A 162 7.11 16.56 -16.08
N ALA A 163 8.04 17.44 -15.70
CA ALA A 163 8.54 18.50 -16.58
C ALA A 163 9.51 17.94 -17.65
N LEU A 164 9.00 17.01 -18.46
CA LEU A 164 9.71 16.27 -19.49
C LEU A 164 9.10 16.55 -20.87
N PRO A 165 9.80 16.21 -21.98
CA PRO A 165 9.24 16.30 -23.31
C PRO A 165 7.87 15.62 -23.43
N ARG A 166 6.92 16.31 -24.08
CA ARG A 166 5.51 15.89 -24.20
C ARG A 166 5.35 14.44 -24.66
N ALA A 167 6.14 14.01 -25.63
CA ALA A 167 6.09 12.66 -26.18
C ALA A 167 6.29 11.56 -25.12
N LEU A 168 7.09 11.80 -24.08
CA LEU A 168 7.29 10.84 -22.98
C LEU A 168 6.04 10.74 -22.11
N THR A 169 5.37 11.85 -21.83
CA THR A 169 4.11 11.82 -21.12
C THR A 169 3.03 11.11 -21.93
N ASP A 170 2.98 11.36 -23.24
CA ASP A 170 1.99 10.75 -24.13
C ASP A 170 2.21 9.23 -24.23
N SER A 171 3.46 8.77 -24.13
CA SER A 171 3.83 7.35 -24.04
C SER A 171 3.66 6.74 -22.64
N GLY A 172 3.16 7.49 -21.65
CA GLY A 172 2.84 6.96 -20.31
C GLY A 172 3.85 7.26 -19.20
N ILE A 173 4.88 8.09 -19.42
CA ILE A 173 5.77 8.56 -18.35
C ILE A 173 5.08 9.70 -17.59
N MET A 174 4.41 9.33 -16.50
CA MET A 174 3.66 10.22 -15.63
C MET A 174 3.64 9.69 -14.19
N SER A 175 3.28 10.53 -13.22
CA SER A 175 3.02 10.06 -11.86
C SER A 175 1.74 9.25 -11.83
N PHE A 176 1.79 8.04 -11.28
CA PHE A 176 0.63 7.16 -11.04
C PHE A 176 0.18 7.20 -9.58
N GLY A 177 1.12 7.17 -8.64
CA GLY A 177 0.80 6.98 -7.22
C GLY A 177 0.45 5.53 -6.87
N PHE A 178 0.68 5.12 -5.62
CA PHE A 178 0.46 3.76 -5.13
C PHE A 178 -0.12 3.79 -3.71
N HIS A 179 -0.34 2.60 -3.13
CA HIS A 179 -1.11 2.42 -1.89
C HIS A 179 -2.56 2.93 -1.99
N GLY A 180 -3.10 3.02 -3.21
CA GLY A 180 -4.46 3.50 -3.46
C GLY A 180 -5.54 2.65 -2.80
N ILE A 181 -5.31 1.35 -2.61
CA ILE A 181 -6.23 0.48 -1.87
C ILE A 181 -6.32 0.91 -0.40
N SER A 182 -5.16 1.12 0.25
CA SER A 182 -5.09 1.64 1.62
C SER A 182 -5.74 3.02 1.72
N TYR A 183 -5.42 3.94 0.80
CA TYR A 183 -6.02 5.27 0.77
C TYR A 183 -7.53 5.25 0.55
N GLY A 184 -8.03 4.35 -0.31
CA GLY A 184 -9.46 4.14 -0.52
C GLY A 184 -10.17 3.69 0.76
N HIS A 185 -9.54 2.81 1.54
CA HIS A 185 -10.02 2.40 2.86
C HIS A 185 -10.06 3.58 3.84
N ILE A 186 -8.96 4.33 3.97
CA ILE A 186 -8.94 5.48 4.87
C ILE A 186 -10.00 6.52 4.46
N ALA A 187 -10.20 6.75 3.17
CA ALA A 187 -11.25 7.63 2.67
C ALA A 187 -12.67 7.13 3.04
N SER A 188 -12.92 5.82 3.10
CA SER A 188 -14.22 5.29 3.57
C SER A 188 -14.41 5.51 5.07
N ARG A 189 -13.38 5.25 5.88
CA ARG A 189 -13.39 5.53 7.33
C ARG A 189 -13.61 7.01 7.63
N LEU A 190 -12.97 7.90 6.87
CA LEU A 190 -13.18 9.34 7.00
C LEU A 190 -14.60 9.75 6.58
N ARG A 191 -15.20 9.11 5.56
CA ARG A 191 -16.61 9.35 5.19
C ARG A 191 -17.59 8.91 6.27
N GLU A 192 -17.34 7.78 6.93
CA GLU A 192 -18.16 7.33 8.06
C GLU A 192 -18.12 8.34 9.21
N ARG A 193 -16.95 8.92 9.48
CA ARG A 193 -16.76 9.91 10.56
C ARG A 193 -17.30 11.30 10.23
N TYR A 194 -17.00 11.81 9.04
CA TYR A 194 -17.21 13.22 8.67
C TYR A 194 -18.28 13.41 7.58
N GLY A 195 -19.00 12.36 7.19
CA GLY A 195 -19.95 12.39 6.09
C GLY A 195 -19.28 12.68 4.75
N SER A 196 -19.95 13.45 3.89
CA SER A 196 -19.42 13.80 2.56
C SER A 196 -18.12 14.60 2.59
N ALA A 197 -17.85 15.31 3.69
CA ALA A 197 -16.61 16.08 3.82
C ALA A 197 -15.38 15.17 3.94
N ALA A 198 -15.53 13.94 4.47
CA ALA A 198 -14.47 12.94 4.54
C ALA A 198 -13.10 13.48 5.02
N GLY A 199 -13.09 14.31 6.07
CA GLY A 199 -11.88 14.95 6.60
C GLY A 199 -11.46 16.25 5.89
N GLY A 200 -12.27 16.80 4.99
CA GLY A 200 -12.02 18.05 4.28
C GLY A 200 -10.75 17.96 3.42
N ARG A 201 -9.78 18.82 3.73
CA ARG A 201 -8.39 18.73 3.23
C ARG A 201 -7.61 17.78 4.14
N ALA A 202 -7.55 16.52 3.76
CA ALA A 202 -6.88 15.49 4.54
C ALA A 202 -5.52 15.12 3.92
N ILE A 203 -4.50 14.91 4.76
CA ILE A 203 -3.28 14.21 4.36
C ILE A 203 -3.26 12.86 5.08
N VAL A 204 -3.12 11.78 4.32
CA VAL A 204 -2.99 10.42 4.86
C VAL A 204 -1.56 9.96 4.70
N ALA A 205 -0.91 9.67 5.81
CA ALA A 205 0.43 9.10 5.92
C ALA A 205 0.35 7.58 6.07
N HIS A 206 0.51 6.88 4.95
CA HIS A 206 0.69 5.43 4.94
C HIS A 206 2.18 5.15 5.18
N LEU A 207 2.53 4.78 6.41
CA LEU A 207 3.92 4.60 6.83
C LEU A 207 4.14 3.12 7.18
N GLY A 208 4.76 2.37 6.28
CA GLY A 208 5.20 0.99 6.49
C GLY A 208 6.61 0.77 5.93
N SER A 209 6.94 -0.47 5.57
CA SER A 209 8.21 -0.78 4.87
C SER A 209 8.31 -0.05 3.52
N GLY A 210 7.18 0.12 2.84
CA GLY A 210 6.94 1.17 1.85
C GLY A 210 6.15 2.31 2.50
N ALA A 211 6.52 3.57 2.20
CA ALA A 211 5.89 4.74 2.80
C ALA A 211 5.49 5.77 1.75
N SER A 212 4.29 6.32 1.88
CA SER A 212 3.81 7.41 1.03
C SER A 212 2.81 8.30 1.74
N LEU A 213 2.66 9.53 1.26
CA LEU A 213 1.59 10.43 1.69
C LEU A 213 0.64 10.72 0.54
N CYS A 214 -0.65 10.83 0.83
CA CYS A 214 -1.68 11.23 -0.13
C CYS A 214 -2.44 12.44 0.40
N ALA A 215 -2.50 13.50 -0.41
CA ALA A 215 -3.40 14.63 -0.23
C ALA A 215 -4.77 14.25 -0.77
N MET A 216 -5.79 14.34 0.07
CA MET A 216 -7.18 14.09 -0.26
C MET A 216 -8.02 15.34 -0.04
N HIS A 217 -8.92 15.61 -0.97
CA HIS A 217 -9.98 16.60 -0.80
C HIS A 217 -11.31 15.87 -0.89
N GLU A 218 -12.10 15.89 0.20
CA GLU A 218 -13.37 15.17 0.28
C GLU A 218 -13.22 13.66 -0.04
N GLY A 219 -12.14 13.06 0.46
CA GLY A 219 -11.84 11.64 0.27
C GLY A 219 -11.40 11.24 -1.14
N LYS A 220 -11.09 12.20 -2.02
CA LYS A 220 -10.54 11.96 -3.37
C LYS A 220 -9.08 12.38 -3.44
N SER A 221 -8.22 11.56 -4.05
CA SER A 221 -6.81 11.90 -4.21
C SER A 221 -6.62 13.14 -5.11
N VAL A 222 -5.83 14.09 -4.63
CA VAL A 222 -5.43 15.31 -5.36
C VAL A 222 -3.94 15.29 -5.69
N ALA A 223 -3.10 14.83 -4.75
CA ALA A 223 -1.66 14.66 -4.94
C ALA A 223 -1.17 13.48 -4.07
N THR A 224 -0.03 12.89 -4.43
CA THR A 224 0.61 11.84 -3.64
C THR A 224 2.12 11.89 -3.82
N THR A 225 2.88 11.33 -2.88
CA THR A 225 4.36 11.41 -2.90
C THR A 225 4.99 10.41 -3.84
N MET A 226 4.37 9.23 -4.04
CA MET A 226 4.88 8.29 -5.04
C MET A 226 4.49 8.73 -6.45
N GLY A 227 5.43 8.54 -7.36
CA GLY A 227 5.36 9.05 -8.72
C GLY A 227 5.08 7.96 -9.76
N PHE A 228 5.98 7.86 -10.72
CA PHE A 228 5.99 6.83 -11.78
C PHE A 228 6.14 5.41 -11.21
N SER A 229 6.90 5.27 -10.12
CA SER A 229 7.13 3.99 -9.46
C SER A 229 7.03 4.13 -7.93
N PRO A 230 6.94 3.02 -7.18
CA PRO A 230 6.95 3.02 -5.72
C PRO A 230 8.29 3.42 -5.08
N LEU A 231 9.27 3.89 -5.87
CA LEU A 231 10.57 4.34 -5.40
C LEU A 231 10.57 5.83 -5.01
N ASP A 232 9.73 6.64 -5.66
CA ASP A 232 9.70 8.10 -5.45
C ASP A 232 9.00 8.48 -4.13
N GLY A 233 9.22 9.71 -3.67
CA GLY A 233 8.60 10.25 -2.46
C GLY A 233 9.45 10.04 -1.19
N LEU A 234 8.87 9.38 -0.19
CA LEU A 234 9.47 9.27 1.14
C LEU A 234 10.67 8.33 1.18
N VAL A 235 11.54 8.55 2.17
CA VAL A 235 12.48 7.53 2.64
C VAL A 235 11.66 6.35 3.16
N MET A 236 12.06 5.12 2.83
CA MET A 236 11.36 3.90 3.24
C MET A 236 12.37 2.92 3.87
N GLY A 237 11.98 1.68 4.15
CA GLY A 237 12.88 0.70 4.78
C GLY A 237 14.19 0.51 3.99
N THR A 238 14.08 0.06 2.75
CA THR A 238 15.23 -0.18 1.85
C THR A 238 15.28 0.75 0.63
N ARG A 239 14.20 1.52 0.42
CA ARG A 239 14.05 2.38 -0.75
C ARG A 239 14.51 3.81 -0.46
N SER A 240 15.25 4.39 -1.41
CA SER A 240 15.84 5.73 -1.26
C SER A 240 14.82 6.85 -1.09
N GLY A 241 13.61 6.68 -1.62
CA GLY A 241 12.72 7.81 -1.85
C GLY A 241 13.23 8.71 -2.97
N SER A 242 12.74 9.96 -2.97
CA SER A 242 13.11 10.97 -3.94
C SER A 242 14.57 11.41 -3.75
N ILE A 243 15.35 11.33 -4.83
CA ILE A 243 16.73 11.81 -4.89
C ILE A 243 16.95 12.61 -6.18
N ASP A 244 17.98 13.47 -6.17
CA ASP A 244 18.36 14.26 -7.34
C ASP A 244 18.76 13.34 -8.50
N PRO A 245 18.13 13.45 -9.70
CA PRO A 245 18.52 12.67 -10.87
C PRO A 245 20.00 12.83 -11.26
N GLY A 246 20.65 13.95 -10.91
CA GLY A 246 22.09 14.15 -11.07
C GLY A 246 22.94 13.14 -10.32
N VAL A 247 22.46 12.62 -9.17
CA VAL A 247 23.12 11.52 -8.44
C VAL A 247 23.11 10.25 -9.29
N ILE A 248 21.99 9.92 -9.94
CA ILE A 248 21.89 8.75 -10.83
C ILE A 248 22.87 8.87 -12.00
N LEU A 249 22.92 10.04 -12.64
CA LEU A 249 23.85 10.30 -13.73
C LEU A 249 25.30 10.15 -13.29
N TYR A 250 25.65 10.67 -12.12
CA TYR A 250 26.98 10.51 -11.54
C TYR A 250 27.35 9.04 -11.27
N LEU A 251 26.42 8.24 -10.72
CA LEU A 251 26.65 6.81 -10.47
C LEU A 251 26.89 6.04 -11.77
N LEU A 252 26.11 6.34 -12.82
CA LEU A 252 26.28 5.74 -14.15
C LEU A 252 27.61 6.15 -14.79
N GLN A 253 27.86 7.46 -14.87
CA GLN A 253 28.91 8.02 -15.71
C GLN A 253 30.27 8.04 -15.03
N ASN A 254 30.31 8.35 -13.73
CA ASN A 254 31.56 8.52 -12.98
C ASN A 254 31.90 7.28 -12.16
N ARG A 255 30.91 6.67 -11.50
CA ARG A 255 31.11 5.40 -10.75
C ARG A 255 31.00 4.15 -11.61
N LYS A 256 30.62 4.29 -12.89
CA LYS A 256 30.53 3.19 -13.87
C LYS A 256 29.61 2.05 -13.42
N MET A 257 28.64 2.34 -12.56
CA MET A 257 27.66 1.36 -12.13
C MET A 257 26.71 1.03 -13.28
N ARG A 258 26.32 -0.22 -13.43
CA ARG A 258 25.33 -0.67 -14.40
C ARG A 258 23.92 -0.35 -13.90
N ALA A 259 22.96 -0.25 -14.83
CA ALA A 259 21.57 0.10 -14.50
C ALA A 259 20.95 -0.81 -13.42
N HIS A 260 21.17 -2.13 -13.49
CA HIS A 260 20.65 -3.06 -12.47
C HIS A 260 21.34 -2.91 -11.11
N GLU A 261 22.61 -2.49 -11.05
CA GLU A 261 23.33 -2.25 -9.79
C GLU A 261 22.80 -1.00 -9.09
N ILE A 262 22.44 0.02 -9.88
CA ILE A 262 21.77 1.21 -9.39
C ILE A 262 20.34 0.87 -8.97
N SER A 263 19.59 0.09 -9.76
CA SER A 263 18.26 -0.37 -9.35
C SER A 263 18.31 -1.08 -8.00
N ARG A 264 19.21 -2.05 -7.81
CA ARG A 264 19.41 -2.73 -6.53
C ARG A 264 19.85 -1.80 -5.41
N LEU A 265 20.69 -0.79 -5.71
CA LEU A 265 21.06 0.23 -4.72
C LEU A 265 19.82 0.98 -4.23
N LEU A 266 18.98 1.46 -5.16
CA LEU A 266 17.84 2.32 -4.85
C LEU A 266 16.67 1.58 -4.21
N TYR A 267 16.44 0.32 -4.58
CA TYR A 267 15.32 -0.49 -4.06
C TYR A 267 15.65 -1.29 -2.80
N ASP A 268 16.88 -1.80 -2.68
CA ASP A 268 17.20 -2.83 -1.68
C ASP A 268 18.30 -2.43 -0.69
N ARG A 269 19.07 -1.37 -0.96
CA ARG A 269 20.25 -0.98 -0.16
C ARG A 269 20.28 0.49 0.24
N SER A 270 19.15 1.17 0.13
CA SER A 270 19.00 2.58 0.50
C SER A 270 18.02 2.70 1.68
N GLY A 271 17.38 3.86 1.84
CA GLY A 271 16.35 4.04 2.86
C GLY A 271 16.92 4.06 4.28
N LEU A 272 16.10 3.63 5.24
CA LEU A 272 16.50 3.44 6.63
C LEU A 272 17.72 2.52 6.75
N LEU A 273 17.76 1.42 5.98
CA LEU A 273 18.88 0.49 5.96
C LEU A 273 20.17 1.16 5.48
N GLY A 274 20.11 1.89 4.36
CA GLY A 274 21.29 2.51 3.77
C GLY A 274 21.87 3.63 4.62
N VAL A 275 21.03 4.38 5.34
CA VAL A 275 21.46 5.51 6.18
C VAL A 275 21.93 5.04 7.55
N SER A 276 21.20 4.12 8.18
CA SER A 276 21.61 3.58 9.49
C SER A 276 22.81 2.63 9.37
N GLY A 277 22.89 1.86 8.29
CA GLY A 277 23.80 0.72 8.17
C GLY A 277 23.42 -0.46 9.06
N ILE A 278 22.23 -0.44 9.69
CA ILE A 278 21.81 -1.39 10.73
C ILE A 278 20.60 -2.19 10.28
N SER A 279 19.47 -1.53 10.02
CA SER A 279 18.19 -2.20 9.75
C SER A 279 17.28 -1.36 8.86
N ASP A 280 16.44 -2.02 8.06
CA ASP A 280 15.30 -1.41 7.36
C ASP A 280 14.04 -1.30 8.24
N ASP A 281 14.04 -1.93 9.42
CA ASP A 281 12.94 -1.93 10.36
C ASP A 281 13.01 -0.75 11.34
N MET A 282 11.95 0.06 11.36
CA MET A 282 11.86 1.26 12.18
C MET A 282 11.91 0.93 13.69
N GLN A 283 11.30 -0.18 14.12
CA GLN A 283 11.26 -0.53 15.54
C GLN A 283 12.68 -0.82 16.05
N THR A 284 13.44 -1.60 15.28
CA THR A 284 14.86 -1.91 15.55
C THR A 284 15.70 -0.63 15.69
N LEU A 285 15.47 0.37 14.82
CA LEU A 285 16.20 1.64 14.88
C LEU A 285 15.79 2.50 16.08
N VAL A 286 14.50 2.48 16.46
CA VAL A 286 14.01 3.23 17.64
C VAL A 286 14.57 2.66 18.95
N GLU A 287 14.77 1.34 19.02
CA GLU A 287 15.34 0.66 20.19
C GLU A 287 16.87 0.75 20.27
N SER A 288 17.52 1.26 19.22
CA SER A 288 18.96 1.38 19.12
C SER A 288 19.46 2.73 19.62
N ASP A 289 20.48 2.71 20.49
CA ASP A 289 21.20 3.92 20.94
C ASP A 289 22.26 4.41 19.94
N ASP A 290 22.40 3.75 18.78
CA ASP A 290 23.41 4.08 17.78
C ASP A 290 23.10 5.46 17.11
N PRO A 291 24.09 6.37 17.00
CA PRO A 291 23.89 7.67 16.35
C PRO A 291 23.35 7.57 14.93
N GLN A 292 23.72 6.54 14.16
CA GLN A 292 23.26 6.34 12.79
C GLN A 292 21.79 5.89 12.73
N SER A 293 21.29 5.18 13.75
CA SER A 293 19.86 4.89 13.91
C SER A 293 19.06 6.18 14.08
N LYS A 294 19.54 7.08 14.95
CA LYS A 294 18.92 8.39 15.16
C LYS A 294 18.92 9.23 13.88
N GLU A 295 20.04 9.27 13.16
CA GLU A 295 20.15 10.01 11.90
C GLU A 295 19.17 9.50 10.84
N ALA A 296 19.02 8.18 10.69
CA ALA A 296 18.07 7.58 9.76
C ALA A 296 16.61 7.95 10.12
N ILE A 297 16.25 7.91 11.41
CA ILE A 297 14.93 8.30 11.90
C ILE A 297 14.66 9.79 11.65
N ASP A 298 15.61 10.65 12.01
CA ASP A 298 15.44 12.10 11.87
C ASP A 298 15.35 12.50 10.38
N LEU A 299 16.08 11.82 9.49
CA LEU A 299 15.94 12.00 8.04
C LEU A 299 14.56 11.56 7.53
N PHE A 300 14.04 10.41 7.99
CA PHE A 300 12.71 9.93 7.64
C PHE A 300 11.63 10.94 8.03
N VAL A 301 11.67 11.42 9.29
CA VAL A 301 10.74 12.44 9.81
C VAL A 301 10.86 13.74 9.02
N TYR A 302 12.09 14.21 8.77
CA TYR A 302 12.34 15.44 8.02
C TYR A 302 11.72 15.38 6.61
N ARG A 303 11.89 14.24 5.92
CA ARG A 303 11.29 14.03 4.59
C ARG A 303 9.78 13.96 4.65
N ALA A 304 9.21 13.26 5.63
CA ALA A 304 7.76 13.24 5.85
C ALA A 304 7.20 14.65 6.09
N GLY A 305 7.82 15.44 6.98
CA GLY A 305 7.40 16.82 7.26
C GLY A 305 7.46 17.74 6.03
N ARG A 306 8.51 17.62 5.20
CA ARG A 306 8.61 18.36 3.93
C ARG A 306 7.51 17.99 2.95
N GLU A 307 7.23 16.71 2.80
CA GLU A 307 6.16 16.25 1.92
C GLU A 307 4.77 16.63 2.43
N ILE A 308 4.54 16.65 3.76
CA ILE A 308 3.32 17.21 4.34
C ILE A 308 3.16 18.68 3.94
N GLY A 309 4.22 19.49 4.01
CA GLY A 309 4.18 20.89 3.58
C GLY A 309 3.87 21.05 2.09
N SER A 310 4.48 20.22 1.23
CA SER A 310 4.22 20.17 -0.22
C SER A 310 2.76 19.84 -0.51
N LEU A 311 2.23 18.79 0.13
CA LEU A 311 0.85 18.35 -0.04
C LEU A 311 -0.17 19.33 0.54
N ALA A 312 0.13 19.97 1.68
CA ALA A 312 -0.71 21.02 2.25
C ALA A 312 -0.79 22.24 1.32
N ALA A 313 0.32 22.59 0.64
CA ALA A 313 0.32 23.62 -0.38
C ALA A 313 -0.56 23.23 -1.59
N ALA A 314 -0.53 21.96 -2.02
CA ALA A 314 -1.40 21.46 -3.08
C ALA A 314 -2.90 21.46 -2.70
N LEU A 315 -3.21 21.27 -1.42
CA LEU A 315 -4.59 21.32 -0.88
C LEU A 315 -5.07 22.74 -0.54
N GLY A 316 -4.17 23.71 -0.40
CA GLY A 316 -4.48 25.04 0.12
C GLY A 316 -4.77 25.04 1.62
N GLY A 317 -4.20 24.10 2.38
CA GLY A 317 -4.33 23.96 3.83
C GLY A 317 -4.51 22.51 4.28
N LEU A 318 -4.75 22.32 5.58
CA LEU A 318 -4.87 21.01 6.21
C LEU A 318 -5.95 21.05 7.28
N ASP A 319 -6.90 20.11 7.23
CA ASP A 319 -7.95 19.94 8.22
C ASP A 319 -7.77 18.63 9.01
N THR A 320 -7.23 17.59 8.37
CA THR A 320 -7.02 16.28 8.98
C THR A 320 -5.68 15.67 8.56
N LEU A 321 -4.90 15.17 9.52
CA LEU A 321 -3.72 14.34 9.30
C LEU A 321 -4.00 12.92 9.83
N VAL A 322 -3.88 11.91 8.97
CA VAL A 322 -4.11 10.51 9.34
C VAL A 322 -2.83 9.72 9.26
N PHE A 323 -2.52 8.92 10.27
CA PHE A 323 -1.48 7.91 10.26
C PHE A 323 -2.07 6.52 10.09
N THR A 324 -1.46 5.71 9.23
CA THR A 324 -1.86 4.33 8.96
C THR A 324 -0.66 3.47 8.58
N ALA A 325 -0.87 2.16 8.43
CA ALA A 325 0.12 1.12 8.18
C ALA A 325 1.10 0.92 9.34
N GLY A 326 2.02 -0.05 9.21
CA GLY A 326 2.81 -0.59 10.30
C GLY A 326 3.51 0.44 11.20
N ILE A 327 4.25 1.39 10.63
CA ILE A 327 4.93 2.45 11.39
C ILE A 327 3.92 3.49 11.89
N GLY A 328 2.97 3.90 11.04
CA GLY A 328 1.99 4.93 11.37
C GLY A 328 1.07 4.53 12.52
N GLU A 329 0.70 3.26 12.61
CA GLU A 329 -0.17 2.69 13.64
C GLU A 329 0.60 2.40 14.94
N ASN A 330 1.82 1.87 14.84
CA ASN A 330 2.50 1.27 16.00
C ASN A 330 3.62 2.12 16.61
N SER A 331 4.02 3.23 15.99
CA SER A 331 5.13 4.06 16.51
C SER A 331 4.67 5.45 16.99
N PRO A 332 4.31 5.60 18.28
CA PRO A 332 4.00 6.89 18.87
C PRO A 332 5.11 7.92 18.70
N LEU A 333 6.38 7.51 18.79
CA LEU A 333 7.55 8.39 18.63
C LEU A 333 7.60 9.02 17.23
N ILE A 334 7.36 8.22 16.19
CA ILE A 334 7.40 8.73 14.81
C ILE A 334 6.21 9.66 14.55
N ARG A 335 5.02 9.32 15.04
CA ARG A 335 3.86 10.23 14.96
C ARG A 335 4.12 11.55 15.67
N ASP A 336 4.72 11.51 16.86
CA ASP A 336 5.07 12.69 17.66
C ASP A 336 6.01 13.63 16.89
N LYS A 337 7.13 13.09 16.41
CA LYS A 337 8.12 13.83 15.61
C LYS A 337 7.55 14.40 14.32
N ILE A 338 6.69 13.66 13.61
CA ILE A 338 6.04 14.16 12.38
C ILE A 338 5.02 15.27 12.72
N CYS A 339 4.27 15.14 13.81
CA CYS A 339 3.34 16.18 14.25
C CYS A 339 4.08 17.46 14.66
N GLU A 340 5.24 17.34 15.32
CA GLU A 340 6.12 18.47 15.61
C GLU A 340 6.59 19.17 14.32
N ALA A 341 7.04 18.39 13.32
CA ALA A 341 7.43 18.94 12.00
C ALA A 341 6.27 19.62 11.25
N ALA A 342 5.02 19.25 11.55
CA ALA A 342 3.80 19.84 11.00
C ALA A 342 3.15 20.90 11.91
N ALA A 343 3.76 21.26 13.05
CA ALA A 343 3.16 22.17 14.03
C ALA A 343 2.84 23.56 13.46
N TRP A 344 3.63 24.03 12.49
CA TRP A 344 3.40 25.31 11.79
C TRP A 344 2.10 25.34 10.97
N LEU A 345 1.50 24.17 10.68
CA LEU A 345 0.17 24.04 10.07
C LEU A 345 -0.97 24.04 11.11
N GLY A 346 -0.68 24.26 12.39
CA GLY A 346 -1.66 24.20 13.47
C GLY A 346 -1.94 22.79 14.00
N VAL A 347 -1.03 21.85 13.74
CA VAL A 347 -1.06 20.50 14.33
C VAL A 347 -0.60 20.59 15.78
N THR A 348 -1.42 20.09 16.71
CA THR A 348 -1.04 19.93 18.11
C THR A 348 -1.45 18.55 18.62
N LEU A 349 -0.48 17.81 19.14
CA LEU A 349 -0.66 16.42 19.56
C LEU A 349 -0.95 16.33 21.06
N ASP A 350 -1.82 15.41 21.45
CA ASP A 350 -1.98 14.95 22.83
C ASP A 350 -1.05 13.75 23.06
N ALA A 351 0.01 13.97 23.84
CA ALA A 351 1.04 12.97 24.06
C ALA A 351 0.52 11.70 24.74
N GLU A 352 -0.49 11.79 25.61
CA GLU A 352 -1.04 10.61 26.29
C GLU A 352 -1.93 9.80 25.35
N ARG A 353 -2.82 10.47 24.60
CA ARG A 353 -3.63 9.79 23.56
C ARG A 353 -2.75 9.13 22.51
N ASN A 354 -1.65 9.78 22.12
CA ASN A 354 -0.68 9.23 21.19
C ASN A 354 0.01 7.98 21.73
N ARG A 355 0.47 8.00 23.00
CA ARG A 355 1.08 6.83 23.65
C ARG A 355 0.12 5.66 23.79
N GLN A 356 -1.15 5.92 24.09
CA GLN A 356 -2.19 4.90 24.22
C GLN A 356 -2.64 4.32 22.87
N GLY A 357 -2.25 4.93 21.75
CA GLY A 357 -2.70 4.50 20.42
C GLY A 357 -4.19 4.77 20.18
N ASN A 358 -4.76 5.80 20.80
CA ASN A 358 -6.15 6.18 20.58
C ASN A 358 -6.38 6.59 19.12
N GLU A 359 -7.61 6.41 18.62
CA GLU A 359 -7.90 6.72 17.23
C GLU A 359 -7.76 8.23 16.90
N ARG A 360 -8.12 9.11 17.84
CA ARG A 360 -7.87 10.56 17.76
C ARG A 360 -6.78 10.95 18.73
N ILE A 361 -5.66 11.44 18.21
CA ILE A 361 -4.47 11.80 18.97
C ILE A 361 -4.19 13.31 19.00
N SER A 362 -5.01 14.13 18.33
CA SER A 362 -4.91 15.59 18.46
C SER A 362 -5.33 16.08 19.84
N ALA A 363 -4.67 17.14 20.30
CA ALA A 363 -5.05 17.89 21.49
C ALA A 363 -6.36 18.66 21.27
N HIS A 364 -7.06 19.00 22.36
CA HIS A 364 -8.35 19.69 22.29
C HIS A 364 -8.30 21.05 21.54
N GLY A 365 -7.15 21.74 21.57
CA GLY A 365 -6.95 23.03 20.89
C GLY A 365 -6.32 22.94 19.51
N SER A 366 -6.07 21.74 18.98
CA SER A 366 -5.46 21.56 17.66
C SER A 366 -6.40 22.08 16.56
N VAL A 367 -5.87 22.83 15.60
CA VAL A 367 -6.63 23.28 14.42
C VAL A 367 -6.85 22.12 13.45
N VAL A 368 -5.89 21.19 13.43
CA VAL A 368 -5.91 19.99 12.59
C VAL A 368 -6.30 18.78 13.42
N ASP A 369 -7.24 17.98 12.94
CA ASP A 369 -7.53 16.66 13.52
C ASP A 369 -6.39 15.69 13.20
N VAL A 370 -5.86 15.00 14.21
CA VAL A 370 -4.81 13.99 14.02
C VAL A 370 -5.36 12.63 14.41
N LEU A 371 -5.35 11.70 13.46
CA LEU A 371 -5.99 10.39 13.58
C LEU A 371 -4.98 9.26 13.37
N VAL A 372 -5.20 8.14 14.04
CA VAL A 372 -4.56 6.85 13.76
C VAL A 372 -5.65 5.90 13.34
N ILE A 373 -5.64 5.47 12.08
CA ILE A 373 -6.68 4.59 11.52
C ILE A 373 -5.98 3.38 10.91
N PRO A 374 -6.24 2.16 11.43
CA PRO A 374 -5.68 0.95 10.83
C PRO A 374 -6.11 0.77 9.38
N THR A 375 -5.18 0.36 8.52
CA THR A 375 -5.52 0.02 7.14
C THR A 375 -5.90 -1.45 7.00
N GLU A 376 -7.10 -1.74 6.50
CA GLU A 376 -7.54 -3.09 6.16
C GLU A 376 -7.60 -3.27 4.63
N GLU A 377 -6.44 -3.50 4.01
CA GLU A 377 -6.34 -3.63 2.55
C GLU A 377 -7.19 -4.79 2.01
N GLU A 378 -7.22 -5.93 2.71
CA GLU A 378 -8.00 -7.08 2.26
C GLU A 378 -9.50 -6.78 2.26
N ARG A 379 -9.99 -6.03 3.27
CA ARG A 379 -11.39 -5.57 3.32
C ARG A 379 -11.67 -4.61 2.18
N ALA A 380 -10.77 -3.67 1.91
CA ALA A 380 -10.92 -2.71 0.82
C ALA A 380 -10.95 -3.37 -0.57
N VAL A 381 -10.16 -4.44 -0.77
CA VAL A 381 -10.25 -5.26 -1.98
C VAL A 381 -11.58 -6.00 -2.03
N ALA A 382 -12.04 -6.61 -0.94
CA ALA A 382 -13.33 -7.30 -0.90
C ALA A 382 -14.51 -6.35 -1.23
N GLU A 383 -14.48 -5.12 -0.73
CA GLU A 383 -15.46 -4.06 -1.05
C GLU A 383 -15.44 -3.70 -2.54
N GLN A 384 -14.25 -3.54 -3.13
CA GLN A 384 -14.11 -3.27 -4.56
C GLN A 384 -14.61 -4.44 -5.43
N VAL A 385 -14.30 -5.68 -5.03
CA VAL A 385 -14.79 -6.89 -5.69
C VAL A 385 -16.31 -6.96 -5.62
N SER A 386 -16.89 -6.79 -4.43
CA SER A 386 -18.35 -6.79 -4.23
C SER A 386 -19.06 -5.73 -5.09
N SER A 387 -18.48 -4.53 -5.17
CA SER A 387 -18.97 -3.46 -6.04
C SER A 387 -18.90 -3.85 -7.53
N ALA A 388 -17.77 -4.39 -7.98
CA ALA A 388 -17.59 -4.84 -9.36
C ALA A 388 -18.56 -5.98 -9.75
N MET A 389 -18.83 -6.89 -8.82
CA MET A 389 -19.82 -7.97 -9.00
C MET A 389 -21.26 -7.43 -9.05
N SER A 390 -21.57 -6.41 -8.25
CA SER A 390 -22.93 -5.84 -8.16
C SER A 390 -23.30 -4.93 -9.33
N GLN A 391 -22.32 -4.27 -9.97
CA GLN A 391 -22.56 -3.30 -11.04
C GLN A 391 -22.96 -3.94 -12.38
N GLY A 392 -23.00 -5.28 -12.49
CA GLY A 392 -23.36 -5.96 -13.73
C GLY A 392 -22.33 -5.67 -14.83
N VAL A 393 -21.37 -6.57 -14.98
CA VAL A 393 -20.36 -6.62 -16.05
C VAL A 393 -20.78 -5.84 -17.31
N PRO A 394 -20.11 -4.71 -17.66
CA PRO A 394 -20.24 -4.21 -19.01
C PRO A 394 -19.52 -5.21 -19.91
N VAL A 395 -20.31 -6.12 -20.51
CA VAL A 395 -19.91 -6.79 -21.74
C VAL A 395 -19.68 -5.65 -22.74
N ARG A 396 -18.42 -5.37 -23.07
CA ARG A 396 -18.12 -4.47 -24.19
C ARG A 396 -18.81 -5.08 -25.41
N ASP A 397 -19.75 -4.33 -25.98
CA ASP A 397 -20.29 -4.63 -27.29
C ASP A 397 -19.13 -4.69 -28.30
N LYS A 398 -19.12 -5.82 -29.02
CA LYS A 398 -18.28 -6.29 -30.13
C LYS A 398 -17.20 -5.36 -30.72
#